data_AF-A0A936PQJ0-F1
#
_entry.id   AF-A0A936PQJ0-F1
#
_cell.length_a   1.000
_cell.length_b   1.000
_cell.length_c   1.000
_cell.angle_alpha   90.00
_cell.angle_beta   90.00
_cell.angle_gamma   90.00
#
_symmetry.space_group_name_H-M   'P 1'
#
loop_
_entity.id
_entity.type
_entity.pdbx_description
1 polymer ?
#
loop_
_entity_poly.entity_id
_entity_poly.type
_entity_poly.pdbx_seq_one_letter_code
_entity_poly.pdbx_strand_id
1 'polypeptide(L)'
;MHWSTRALLWLSAFPLPLLALSQAQHGAFGRFSVDLAGHLWTGWSAARGPLTRSPWIGFPDGVDLMPIVGGWLDVWLVGLLSPALGLVTAYNVTCALYGVVAGLGGQLLARSIGASALGAGVAGLLLQLDPFILHHLMGGRPEQVGLGFVALALGAALLVWRGALRPLWAGLAGALMLFVSWELSLLCALCLAFLSPFLPRDAPPGAWGRWGRAALACTIVAGPWVFLFLSRASGVRAMDEGDFALETAWRASVGLLGWLSWGSVRPGALVLLSLLFLPWTLRAGDRRLGVGALLGLLGAWVLALGPSPGLWAPGPRMEVVWAPFVWLQSFPVLGWFHWPDRLLCVFSLAGVCAASRIIDCAEYIKHKSFYMIQIIAAIVFLTASAVENHRSGRWPVAEYEPLARAPSQALGDLPEEGAVLDLPIQPAAVQHLNYQIEQLGHERPILFHMALSHLQDPSLAARVAEDPLLSWFRALMEPGERPARQFTEADLEGLRSQGFRFVVLHKRGWPPPRWKVARESLTMSLGEPFLRDGTDWLCWRLEVAP
;
A
#
# COMPACT_ATOMS: atom_id res chain seq x y z
N MET A 1 7.92 29.91 -30.85
CA MET A 1 7.90 29.62 -29.39
C MET A 1 8.70 28.35 -29.14
N HIS A 2 9.98 28.45 -28.80
CA HIS A 2 10.81 27.28 -28.45
C HIS A 2 10.61 26.97 -26.97
N TRP A 3 9.66 26.09 -26.66
CA TRP A 3 9.68 25.41 -25.37
C TRP A 3 11.01 24.67 -25.26
N SER A 4 11.81 24.99 -24.24
CA SER A 4 13.07 24.28 -24.04
C SER A 4 12.77 22.79 -23.85
N THR A 5 13.61 21.91 -24.39
CA THR A 5 13.51 20.44 -24.22
C THR A 5 13.40 20.02 -22.75
N ARG A 6 13.89 20.86 -21.83
CA ARG A 6 13.72 20.71 -20.38
C ARG A 6 12.25 20.85 -19.95
N ALA A 7 11.51 21.81 -20.47
CA ALA A 7 10.11 22.01 -20.11
C ALA A 7 9.24 20.83 -20.56
N LEU A 8 9.45 20.31 -21.78
CA LEU A 8 8.74 19.13 -22.27
C LEU A 8 9.03 17.88 -21.43
N LEU A 9 10.27 17.71 -20.97
CA LEU A 9 10.64 16.61 -20.08
C LEU A 9 9.88 16.72 -18.74
N TRP A 10 9.86 17.89 -18.11
CA TRP A 10 9.10 18.11 -16.88
C TRP A 10 7.60 17.87 -17.07
N LEU A 11 7.02 18.39 -18.15
CA LEU A 11 5.60 18.25 -18.43
C LEU A 11 5.18 16.79 -18.65
N SER A 12 6.08 15.90 -19.08
CA SER A 12 5.78 14.48 -19.27
C SER A 12 5.51 13.70 -17.97
N ALA A 13 5.78 14.28 -16.79
CA ALA A 13 5.46 13.65 -15.50
C ALA A 13 3.98 13.81 -15.08
N PHE A 14 3.22 14.67 -15.76
CA PHE A 14 1.87 15.06 -15.35
C PHE A 14 0.68 14.46 -16.12
N PRO A 15 0.78 13.96 -17.38
CA PRO A 15 -0.41 13.67 -18.17
C PRO A 15 -1.35 12.65 -17.53
N LEU A 16 -0.83 11.54 -17.00
CA LEU A 16 -1.67 10.50 -16.40
C LEU A 16 -2.21 10.90 -15.02
N PRO A 17 -1.41 11.44 -14.09
CA PRO A 17 -1.93 11.93 -12.82
C PRO A 17 -3.04 12.98 -12.98
N LEU A 18 -2.86 13.95 -13.89
CA LEU A 18 -3.86 14.99 -14.12
C LEU A 18 -5.10 14.44 -14.81
N LEU A 19 -4.94 13.53 -15.78
CA LEU A 19 -6.06 12.87 -16.44
C LEU A 19 -6.88 12.07 -15.42
N ALA A 20 -6.22 11.26 -14.58
CA ALA A 20 -6.88 10.50 -13.53
C ALA A 20 -7.64 11.44 -12.57
N LEU A 21 -7.00 12.52 -12.10
CA LEU A 21 -7.65 13.50 -11.21
C LEU A 21 -8.88 14.14 -11.85
N SER A 22 -8.80 14.49 -13.14
CA SER A 22 -9.94 15.06 -13.87
C SER A 22 -11.11 14.08 -14.03
N GLN A 23 -10.84 12.77 -13.98
CA GLN A 23 -11.83 11.70 -14.09
C GLN A 23 -12.38 11.23 -12.74
N ALA A 24 -11.78 11.66 -11.62
CA ALA A 24 -12.08 11.12 -10.30
C ALA A 24 -13.50 11.46 -9.79
N GLN A 25 -14.10 12.55 -10.30
CA GLN A 25 -15.39 13.08 -9.84
C GLN A 25 -15.46 13.14 -8.31
N HIS A 26 -16.36 12.35 -7.69
CA HIS A 26 -16.56 12.26 -6.23
C HIS A 26 -15.95 11.00 -5.59
N GLY A 27 -15.40 10.07 -6.39
CA GLY A 27 -14.86 8.80 -5.89
C GLY A 27 -13.37 8.89 -5.55
N ALA A 28 -12.92 7.97 -4.68
CA ALA A 28 -11.52 7.70 -4.42
C ALA A 28 -10.93 6.79 -5.52
N PHE A 29 -9.68 7.02 -5.90
CA PHE A 29 -8.99 6.17 -6.88
C PHE A 29 -8.90 4.72 -6.41
N GLY A 30 -9.36 3.82 -7.27
CA GLY A 30 -9.39 2.40 -7.04
C GLY A 30 -10.79 1.83 -6.96
N ARG A 31 -10.83 0.50 -6.91
CA ARG A 31 -12.04 -0.26 -6.59
C ARG A 31 -12.10 -0.47 -5.10
N PHE A 32 -13.31 -0.68 -4.58
CA PHE A 32 -13.47 -1.06 -3.18
C PHE A 32 -12.61 -2.29 -2.85
N SER A 33 -11.70 -2.11 -1.91
CA SER A 33 -10.84 -3.14 -1.34
C SER A 33 -10.63 -2.84 0.15
N VAL A 34 -10.18 -3.84 0.90
CA VAL A 34 -9.83 -3.65 2.32
C VAL A 34 -8.70 -2.62 2.47
N ASP A 35 -7.72 -2.65 1.55
CA ASP A 35 -6.59 -1.73 1.57
C ASP A 35 -7.03 -0.29 1.27
N LEU A 36 -7.88 -0.07 0.26
CA LEU A 36 -8.39 1.27 -0.07
C LEU A 36 -9.13 1.89 1.11
N ALA A 37 -10.06 1.14 1.70
CA ALA A 37 -10.84 1.62 2.82
C ALA A 37 -9.97 1.84 4.07
N GLY A 38 -9.00 0.95 4.32
CA GLY A 38 -8.01 1.11 5.39
C GLY A 38 -7.13 2.34 5.21
N HIS A 39 -6.70 2.66 3.99
CA HIS A 39 -5.90 3.84 3.68
C HIS A 39 -6.68 5.15 3.81
N LEU A 40 -7.93 5.17 3.34
CA LEU A 40 -8.82 6.31 3.58
C LEU A 40 -9.05 6.51 5.08
N TRP A 41 -9.29 5.43 5.82
CA TRP A 41 -9.51 5.48 7.26
C TRP A 41 -8.26 5.96 8.03
N THR A 42 -7.08 5.45 7.70
CA THR A 42 -5.83 5.88 8.35
C THR A 42 -5.51 7.34 8.06
N GLY A 43 -5.76 7.81 6.84
CA GLY A 43 -5.66 9.24 6.49
C GLY A 43 -6.65 10.10 7.29
N TRP A 44 -7.91 9.67 7.43
CA TRP A 44 -8.91 10.33 8.27
C TRP A 44 -8.50 10.38 9.74
N SER A 45 -8.00 9.26 10.28
CA SER A 45 -7.49 9.15 11.66
C SER A 45 -6.30 10.09 11.88
N ALA A 46 -5.37 10.15 10.93
CA ALA A 46 -4.19 11.02 11.00
C ALA A 46 -4.54 12.52 10.94
N ALA A 47 -5.65 12.89 10.31
CA ALA A 47 -6.15 14.26 10.31
C ALA A 47 -6.67 14.72 11.69
N ARG A 48 -7.01 13.78 12.58
CA ARG A 48 -7.70 14.03 13.87
C ARG A 48 -6.88 13.62 15.09
N GLY A 49 -5.69 13.06 14.90
CA GLY A 49 -4.94 12.48 16.01
C GLY A 49 -3.49 12.15 15.65
N PRO A 50 -2.79 11.42 16.53
CA PRO A 50 -1.41 11.03 16.29
C PRO A 50 -1.28 10.14 15.05
N LEU A 51 -0.23 10.35 14.26
CA LEU A 51 0.01 9.59 13.03
C LEU A 51 0.14 8.07 13.32
N THR A 52 0.96 7.70 14.30
CA THR A 52 1.37 6.29 14.55
C THR A 52 0.58 5.59 15.64
N ARG A 53 -0.46 6.22 16.18
CA ARG A 53 -1.34 5.63 17.20
C ARG A 53 -2.73 6.21 17.04
N SER A 54 -3.73 5.35 16.95
CA SER A 54 -5.11 5.79 16.80
C SER A 54 -5.92 5.50 18.06
N PRO A 55 -6.54 6.53 18.69
CA PRO A 55 -7.49 6.31 19.79
C PRO A 55 -8.87 5.88 19.27
N TRP A 56 -9.09 5.89 17.95
CA TRP A 56 -10.40 5.65 17.34
C TRP A 56 -10.77 4.16 17.29
N ILE A 57 -9.82 3.26 17.42
CA ILE A 57 -9.99 1.80 17.28
C ILE A 57 -9.32 1.11 18.45
N GLY A 58 -9.81 -0.05 18.88
CA GLY A 58 -9.28 -0.70 20.07
C GLY A 58 -9.53 0.14 21.33
N PHE A 59 -10.65 0.85 21.38
CA PHE A 59 -11.08 1.60 22.55
C PHE A 59 -11.14 0.68 23.80
N PRO A 60 -10.73 1.17 24.99
CA PRO A 60 -10.31 2.54 25.32
C PRO A 60 -8.85 2.86 25.05
N ASP A 61 -8.00 1.86 24.85
CA ASP A 61 -6.54 2.07 24.84
C ASP A 61 -5.98 2.58 23.51
N GLY A 62 -6.75 2.41 22.44
CA GLY A 62 -6.29 2.72 21.09
C GLY A 62 -5.41 1.61 20.52
N VAL A 63 -4.98 1.78 19.27
CA VAL A 63 -4.09 0.85 18.57
C VAL A 63 -2.83 1.55 18.10
N ASP A 64 -1.72 0.85 18.27
CA ASP A 64 -0.45 1.19 17.63
C ASP A 64 -0.52 0.89 16.13
N LEU A 65 -0.48 1.93 15.30
CA LEU A 65 -0.50 1.79 13.84
C LEU A 65 0.89 1.56 13.25
N MET A 66 1.97 1.83 14.00
CA MET A 66 3.36 1.74 13.52
C MET A 66 3.70 0.39 12.85
N PRO A 67 3.37 -0.77 13.45
CA PRO A 67 3.66 -2.06 12.84
C PRO A 67 2.66 -2.45 11.76
N ILE A 68 1.54 -1.74 11.60
CA ILE A 68 0.43 -2.14 10.73
C ILE A 68 0.59 -1.54 9.33
N VAL A 69 0.93 -0.26 9.25
CA VAL A 69 0.92 0.48 8.00
C VAL A 69 2.26 0.31 7.27
N GLY A 70 2.19 -0.14 6.01
CA GLY A 70 3.38 -0.38 5.16
C GLY A 70 4.12 0.89 4.72
N GLY A 71 3.46 2.05 4.77
CA GLY A 71 3.95 3.37 4.37
C GLY A 71 3.28 4.47 5.19
N TRP A 72 3.98 5.57 5.42
CA TRP A 72 3.53 6.66 6.30
C TRP A 72 3.35 7.99 5.58
N LEU A 73 4.02 8.17 4.44
CA LEU A 73 4.01 9.43 3.71
C LEU A 73 2.63 9.73 3.14
N ASP A 74 1.96 8.73 2.56
CA ASP A 74 0.62 8.86 2.02
C ASP A 74 -0.40 9.14 3.12
N VAL A 75 -0.37 8.38 4.22
CA VAL A 75 -1.22 8.64 5.40
C VAL A 75 -1.02 10.06 5.94
N TRP A 76 0.24 10.52 6.06
CA TRP A 76 0.55 11.86 6.51
C TRP A 76 0.06 12.94 5.54
N LEU A 77 0.26 12.77 4.23
CA LEU A 77 -0.21 13.70 3.21
C LEU A 77 -1.73 13.79 3.18
N VAL A 78 -2.44 12.66 3.26
CA VAL A 78 -3.91 12.62 3.33
C VAL A 78 -4.39 13.28 4.62
N GLY A 79 -3.77 12.97 5.76
CA GLY A 79 -4.07 13.60 7.04
C GLY A 79 -3.90 15.12 7.01
N LEU A 80 -2.82 15.61 6.40
CA LEU A 80 -2.53 17.04 6.25
C LEU A 80 -3.50 17.76 5.31
N LEU A 81 -3.88 17.12 4.19
CA LEU A 81 -4.67 17.74 3.13
C LEU A 81 -6.19 17.63 3.35
N SER A 82 -6.65 16.58 4.05
CA SER A 82 -8.08 16.30 4.21
C SER A 82 -8.89 17.41 4.91
N PRO A 83 -8.36 18.21 5.86
CA PRO A 83 -9.13 19.32 6.43
C PRO A 83 -9.49 20.40 5.41
N ALA A 84 -8.66 20.59 4.38
CA ALA A 84 -8.86 21.61 3.35
C ALA A 84 -9.59 21.10 2.11
N LEU A 85 -9.36 19.84 1.72
CA LEU A 85 -9.85 19.27 0.46
C LEU A 85 -10.98 18.25 0.63
N GLY A 86 -11.22 17.77 1.85
CA GLY A 86 -11.99 16.56 2.10
C GLY A 86 -11.14 15.29 1.91
N LEU A 87 -11.55 14.20 2.55
CA LEU A 87 -10.77 12.96 2.64
C LEU A 87 -10.47 12.34 1.26
N VAL A 88 -11.51 12.18 0.43
CA VAL A 88 -11.41 11.54 -0.88
C VAL A 88 -10.50 12.32 -1.82
N THR A 89 -10.69 13.64 -1.89
CA THR A 89 -9.87 14.50 -2.74
C THR A 89 -8.42 14.53 -2.25
N ALA A 90 -8.17 14.58 -0.94
CA ALA A 90 -6.83 14.50 -0.37
C ALA A 90 -6.12 13.18 -0.72
N TYR A 91 -6.84 12.05 -0.65
CA TYR A 91 -6.34 10.74 -1.09
C TYR A 91 -5.99 10.74 -2.59
N ASN A 92 -6.90 11.21 -3.45
CA ASN A 92 -6.66 11.26 -4.89
C ASN A 92 -5.47 12.15 -5.25
N VAL A 93 -5.35 13.32 -4.61
CA VAL A 93 -4.20 14.22 -4.80
C VAL A 93 -2.90 13.52 -4.39
N THR A 94 -2.90 12.81 -3.27
CA THR A 94 -1.72 12.05 -2.79
C THR A 94 -1.30 10.97 -3.79
N CYS A 95 -2.24 10.15 -4.27
CA CYS A 95 -1.97 9.17 -5.31
C CYS A 95 -1.47 9.79 -6.63
N ALA A 96 -2.03 10.93 -7.03
CA ALA A 96 -1.59 11.65 -8.20
C ALA A 96 -0.15 12.18 -8.05
N LEU A 97 0.22 12.68 -6.86
CA LEU A 97 1.59 13.07 -6.55
C LEU A 97 2.55 11.88 -6.68
N TYR A 98 2.15 10.69 -6.22
CA TYR A 98 2.96 9.48 -6.39
C TYR A 98 3.12 9.12 -7.87
N GLY A 99 2.07 9.28 -8.69
CA GLY A 99 2.15 9.14 -10.14
C GLY A 99 3.10 10.15 -10.80
N VAL A 100 3.11 11.41 -10.34
CA VAL A 100 4.09 12.41 -10.79
C VAL A 100 5.51 11.96 -10.42
N VAL A 101 5.72 11.45 -9.20
CA VAL A 101 7.01 10.92 -8.77
C VAL A 101 7.42 9.69 -9.58
N ALA A 102 6.50 8.84 -10.01
CA ALA A 102 6.79 7.78 -10.99
C ALA A 102 7.30 8.35 -12.31
N GLY A 103 6.66 9.40 -12.83
CA GLY A 103 7.16 10.13 -13.99
C GLY A 103 8.59 10.64 -13.83
N LEU A 104 8.84 11.37 -12.75
CA LEU A 104 10.14 11.98 -12.46
C LEU A 104 11.23 10.94 -12.14
N GLY A 105 10.88 9.90 -11.39
CA GLY A 105 11.76 8.80 -11.03
C GLY A 105 12.20 8.00 -12.26
N GLY A 106 11.26 7.66 -13.16
CA GLY A 106 11.56 6.99 -14.43
C GLY A 106 12.47 7.82 -15.31
N GLN A 107 12.21 9.13 -15.43
CA GLN A 107 13.09 10.07 -16.13
C GLN A 107 14.49 10.10 -15.52
N LEU A 108 14.61 10.28 -14.20
CA LEU A 108 15.88 10.39 -13.50
C LEU A 108 16.70 9.11 -13.65
N LEU A 109 16.07 7.95 -13.47
CA LEU A 109 16.72 6.65 -13.62
C LEU A 109 17.23 6.45 -15.06
N ALA A 110 16.41 6.71 -16.07
CA ALA A 110 16.83 6.62 -17.48
C ALA A 110 17.98 7.60 -17.81
N ARG A 111 17.91 8.85 -17.31
CA ARG A 111 19.01 9.82 -17.46
C ARG A 111 20.28 9.36 -16.75
N SER A 112 20.16 8.71 -15.60
CA SER A 112 21.29 8.20 -14.83
C SER A 112 22.06 7.11 -15.55
N ILE A 113 21.46 6.42 -16.53
CA ILE A 113 22.09 5.44 -17.42
C ILE A 113 22.37 6.00 -18.84
N GLY A 114 22.21 7.32 -19.03
CA GLY A 114 22.62 8.01 -20.25
C GLY A 114 21.56 8.11 -21.35
N ALA A 115 20.27 7.93 -21.03
CA ALA A 115 19.19 8.16 -22.00
C ALA A 115 19.10 9.64 -22.44
N SER A 116 18.61 9.89 -23.65
CA SER A 116 18.31 11.22 -24.19
C SER A 116 17.14 11.89 -23.44
N ALA A 117 16.83 13.14 -23.75
CA ALA A 117 15.66 13.81 -23.15
C ALA A 117 14.35 13.15 -23.57
N LEU A 118 14.23 12.71 -24.82
CA LEU A 118 13.06 11.99 -25.32
C LEU A 118 12.94 10.62 -24.66
N GLY A 119 14.03 9.82 -24.68
CA GLY A 119 14.06 8.50 -24.06
C GLY A 119 13.71 8.56 -22.56
N ALA A 120 14.23 9.55 -21.85
CA ALA A 120 13.89 9.77 -20.44
C ALA A 120 12.42 10.16 -20.23
N GLY A 121 11.88 11.07 -21.04
CA GLY A 121 10.46 11.44 -20.98
C GLY A 121 9.53 10.23 -21.21
N VAL A 122 9.89 9.38 -22.18
CA VAL A 122 9.17 8.13 -22.44
C VAL A 122 9.30 7.15 -21.28
N ALA A 123 10.49 7.01 -20.67
CA ALA A 123 10.67 6.17 -19.48
C ALA A 123 9.76 6.61 -18.32
N GLY A 124 9.65 7.92 -18.08
CA GLY A 124 8.74 8.47 -17.07
C GLY A 124 7.26 8.18 -17.37
N LEU A 125 6.84 8.34 -18.62
CA LEU A 125 5.46 8.01 -19.04
C LEU A 125 5.18 6.51 -18.97
N LEU A 126 6.13 5.66 -19.36
CA LEU A 126 6.01 4.21 -19.26
C LEU A 126 5.93 3.75 -17.80
N LEU A 127 6.65 4.41 -16.88
CA LEU A 127 6.56 4.09 -15.46
C LEU A 127 5.21 4.55 -14.86
N GLN A 128 4.65 5.67 -15.31
CA GLN A 128 3.27 6.04 -14.96
C GLN A 128 2.23 5.04 -15.51
N LEU A 129 2.48 4.48 -16.70
CA LEU A 129 1.68 3.42 -17.34
C LEU A 129 2.05 2.02 -16.82
N ASP A 130 2.89 1.90 -15.81
CA ASP A 130 3.39 0.59 -15.41
C ASP A 130 2.27 -0.25 -14.77
N PRO A 131 2.05 -1.51 -15.21
CA PRO A 131 0.98 -2.33 -14.68
C PRO A 131 1.08 -2.63 -13.18
N PHE A 132 2.28 -2.64 -12.58
CA PHE A 132 2.44 -2.81 -11.13
C PHE A 132 1.90 -1.57 -10.39
N ILE A 133 2.34 -0.37 -10.81
CA ILE A 133 1.84 0.89 -10.25
C ILE A 133 0.31 0.98 -10.39
N LEU A 134 -0.22 0.73 -11.59
CA LEU A 134 -1.65 0.84 -11.85
C LEU A 134 -2.46 -0.22 -11.11
N HIS A 135 -1.97 -1.45 -11.00
CA HIS A 135 -2.61 -2.49 -10.22
C HIS A 135 -2.74 -2.10 -8.74
N HIS A 136 -1.67 -1.57 -8.14
CA HIS A 136 -1.68 -1.16 -6.74
C HIS A 136 -2.48 0.12 -6.48
N LEU A 137 -2.46 1.07 -7.41
CA LEU A 137 -3.36 2.22 -7.38
C LEU A 137 -4.82 1.75 -7.38
N MET A 138 -5.15 0.81 -8.27
CA MET A 138 -6.49 0.26 -8.37
C MET A 138 -6.92 -0.58 -7.15
N GLY A 139 -5.95 -1.18 -6.47
CA GLY A 139 -6.15 -1.92 -5.23
C GLY A 139 -6.16 -1.05 -3.97
N GLY A 140 -5.94 0.27 -4.07
CA GLY A 140 -5.88 1.17 -2.92
C GLY A 140 -4.63 1.00 -2.06
N ARG A 141 -3.49 0.69 -2.68
CA ARG A 141 -2.19 0.51 -2.00
C ARG A 141 -1.18 1.60 -2.45
N PRO A 142 -1.38 2.87 -2.06
CA PRO A 142 -0.52 3.97 -2.46
C PRO A 142 0.96 3.74 -2.12
N GLU A 143 1.27 3.05 -1.02
CA GLU A 143 2.64 2.71 -0.63
C GLU A 143 3.37 1.88 -1.70
N GLN A 144 2.65 1.02 -2.45
CA GLN A 144 3.20 0.21 -3.55
C GLN A 144 3.25 0.99 -4.88
N VAL A 145 2.37 1.98 -5.07
CA VAL A 145 2.50 2.98 -6.15
C VAL A 145 3.82 3.77 -5.99
N GLY A 146 4.41 3.73 -4.79
CA GLY A 146 5.71 4.26 -4.43
C GLY A 146 6.93 3.78 -5.26
N LEU A 147 6.76 2.87 -6.23
CA LEU A 147 7.83 2.41 -7.12
C LEU A 147 8.58 3.56 -7.82
N GLY A 148 7.90 4.68 -8.08
CA GLY A 148 8.52 5.91 -8.57
C GLY A 148 9.64 6.45 -7.67
N PHE A 149 9.48 6.36 -6.35
CA PHE A 149 10.48 6.77 -5.38
C PHE A 149 11.69 5.81 -5.38
N VAL A 150 11.48 4.52 -5.63
CA VAL A 150 12.58 3.56 -5.86
C VAL A 150 13.37 3.96 -7.09
N ALA A 151 12.71 4.28 -8.20
CA ALA A 151 13.38 4.74 -9.42
C ALA A 151 14.18 6.04 -9.16
N LEU A 152 13.60 6.98 -8.41
CA LEU A 152 14.26 8.22 -8.00
C LEU A 152 15.51 7.93 -7.16
N ALA A 153 15.42 7.08 -6.14
CA ALA A 153 16.52 6.73 -5.24
C ALA A 153 17.65 6.01 -5.98
N LEU A 154 17.33 5.02 -6.83
CA LEU A 154 18.31 4.31 -7.65
C LEU A 154 19.00 5.25 -8.65
N GLY A 155 18.23 6.11 -9.33
CA GLY A 155 18.76 7.10 -10.26
C GLY A 155 19.69 8.10 -9.56
N ALA A 156 19.29 8.59 -8.39
CA ALA A 156 20.10 9.46 -7.57
C ALA A 156 21.40 8.79 -7.09
N ALA A 157 21.34 7.53 -6.66
CA ALA A 157 22.52 6.75 -6.26
C ALA A 157 23.52 6.60 -7.42
N LEU A 158 23.04 6.28 -8.63
CA LEU A 158 23.87 6.20 -9.82
C LEU A 158 24.48 7.56 -10.22
N LEU A 159 23.73 8.66 -10.09
CA LEU A 159 24.27 10.00 -10.33
C LEU A 159 25.33 10.41 -9.29
N VAL A 160 25.16 10.03 -8.03
CA VAL A 160 26.20 10.25 -6.99
C VAL A 160 27.45 9.42 -7.27
N TRP A 161 27.30 8.16 -7.72
CA TRP A 161 28.41 7.32 -8.15
C TRP A 161 29.25 8.03 -9.20
N ARG A 162 28.56 8.55 -10.23
CA ARG A 162 29.13 9.30 -11.37
C ARG A 162 29.58 10.72 -11.02
N GLY A 163 29.37 11.20 -9.79
CA GLY A 163 29.75 12.55 -9.35
C GLY A 163 28.87 13.67 -9.91
N ALA A 164 27.70 13.34 -10.47
CA ALA A 164 26.75 14.28 -11.07
C ALA A 164 25.70 14.81 -10.09
N LEU A 165 25.63 14.26 -8.87
CA LEU A 165 24.70 14.67 -7.82
C LEU A 165 25.42 14.75 -6.46
N ARG A 166 24.97 15.65 -5.60
CA ARG A 166 25.50 15.76 -4.23
C ARG A 166 25.00 14.56 -3.39
N PRO A 167 25.86 13.93 -2.55
CA PRO A 167 25.47 12.80 -1.71
C PRO A 167 24.24 13.02 -0.84
N LEU A 168 24.08 14.23 -0.29
CA LEU A 168 22.94 14.59 0.55
C LEU A 168 21.60 14.32 -0.14
N TRP A 169 21.46 14.73 -1.41
CA TRP A 169 20.19 14.56 -2.14
C TRP A 169 19.84 13.10 -2.41
N ALA A 170 20.84 12.26 -2.71
CA ALA A 170 20.59 10.82 -2.83
C ALA A 170 20.26 10.17 -1.48
N GLY A 171 20.92 10.61 -0.40
CA GLY A 171 20.59 10.16 0.96
C GLY A 171 19.17 10.50 1.36
N LEU A 172 18.72 11.73 1.07
CA LEU A 172 17.34 12.16 1.31
C LEU A 172 16.33 11.41 0.45
N ALA A 173 16.64 11.15 -0.84
CA ALA A 173 15.78 10.33 -1.70
C ALA A 173 15.64 8.89 -1.17
N GLY A 174 16.75 8.30 -0.69
CA GLY A 174 16.74 7.00 -0.03
C GLY A 174 15.95 6.98 1.28
N ALA A 175 16.08 8.02 2.11
CA ALA A 175 15.33 8.13 3.37
C ALA A 175 13.82 8.32 3.13
N LEU A 176 13.44 9.12 2.12
CA LEU A 176 12.04 9.35 1.74
C LEU A 176 11.32 8.04 1.40
N MET A 177 12.02 7.12 0.75
CA MET A 177 11.49 5.80 0.39
C MET A 177 11.04 5.01 1.62
N LEU A 178 11.72 5.14 2.78
CA LEU A 178 11.31 4.47 4.02
C LEU A 178 9.93 4.93 4.48
N PHE A 179 9.67 6.23 4.35
CA PHE A 179 8.36 6.80 4.67
C PHE A 179 7.31 6.43 3.62
N VAL A 180 7.70 6.16 2.38
CA VAL A 180 6.77 5.71 1.33
C VAL A 180 6.39 4.25 1.51
N SER A 181 7.37 3.37 1.66
CA SER A 181 7.17 1.95 1.88
C SER A 181 8.45 1.31 2.41
N TRP A 182 8.37 0.68 3.60
CA TRP A 182 9.52 0.00 4.18
C TRP A 182 9.94 -1.22 3.35
N GLU A 183 8.99 -1.88 2.70
CA GLU A 183 9.26 -3.03 1.83
C GLU A 183 10.00 -2.64 0.55
N LEU A 184 9.54 -1.58 -0.12
CA LEU A 184 10.23 -1.05 -1.30
C LEU A 184 11.60 -0.49 -0.92
N SER A 185 11.75 -0.01 0.31
CA SER A 185 13.04 0.43 0.84
C SER A 185 14.03 -0.71 1.02
N LEU A 186 13.57 -1.82 1.58
CA LEU A 186 14.36 -3.04 1.69
C LEU A 186 14.74 -3.54 0.29
N LEU A 187 13.80 -3.61 -0.64
CA LEU A 187 14.06 -4.00 -2.02
C LEU A 187 15.12 -3.11 -2.67
N CYS A 188 15.01 -1.78 -2.54
CA CYS A 188 15.99 -0.86 -3.09
C CYS A 188 17.36 -1.02 -2.44
N ALA A 189 17.44 -1.25 -1.13
CA ALA A 189 18.69 -1.53 -0.44
C ALA A 189 19.35 -2.82 -0.96
N LEU A 190 18.55 -3.88 -1.16
CA LEU A 190 19.00 -5.13 -1.76
C LEU A 190 19.48 -4.93 -3.20
N CYS A 191 18.76 -4.17 -4.01
CA CYS A 191 19.19 -3.83 -5.38
C CYS A 191 20.52 -3.07 -5.38
N LEU A 192 20.68 -2.06 -4.52
CA LEU A 192 21.93 -1.29 -4.43
C LEU A 192 23.10 -2.16 -3.97
N ALA A 193 22.90 -3.00 -2.95
CA ALA A 193 23.90 -3.94 -2.47
C ALA A 193 24.32 -4.92 -3.58
N PHE A 194 23.34 -5.53 -4.25
CA PHE A 194 23.56 -6.50 -5.31
C PHE A 194 24.22 -5.90 -6.56
N LEU A 195 23.84 -4.68 -6.95
CA LEU A 195 24.40 -4.01 -8.13
C LEU A 195 25.78 -3.38 -7.87
N SER A 196 26.18 -3.20 -6.61
CA SER A 196 27.46 -2.58 -6.24
C SER A 196 28.71 -3.19 -6.92
N PRO A 197 28.90 -4.52 -7.04
CA PRO A 197 30.03 -5.11 -7.77
C PRO A 197 29.96 -4.92 -9.29
N PHE A 198 28.79 -4.56 -9.82
CA PHE A 198 28.54 -4.37 -11.26
C PHE A 198 28.60 -2.90 -11.69
N LEU A 199 28.82 -1.97 -10.77
CA LEU A 199 28.90 -0.56 -11.08
C LEU A 199 30.03 -0.25 -12.10
N PRO A 200 29.86 0.81 -12.91
CA PRO A 200 30.87 1.22 -13.88
C PRO A 200 32.21 1.52 -13.20
N ARG A 201 33.31 0.98 -13.74
CA ARG A 201 34.67 1.11 -13.18
C ARG A 201 35.32 2.45 -13.47
N ASP A 202 34.81 3.19 -14.44
CA ASP A 202 35.24 4.53 -14.85
C ASP A 202 34.70 5.64 -13.93
N ALA A 203 34.32 5.30 -12.69
CA ALA A 203 33.81 6.26 -11.73
C ALA A 203 34.87 7.30 -11.34
N PRO A 204 34.50 8.58 -11.15
CA PRO A 204 35.44 9.59 -10.69
C PRO A 204 36.01 9.23 -9.31
N PRO A 205 37.27 9.62 -8.99
CA PRO A 205 37.88 9.38 -7.69
C PRO A 205 36.95 9.73 -6.52
N GLY A 206 36.97 8.90 -5.48
CA GLY A 206 36.13 9.07 -4.30
C GLY A 206 34.65 8.72 -4.48
N ALA A 207 34.28 7.96 -5.52
CA ALA A 207 32.90 7.48 -5.73
C ALA A 207 32.34 6.74 -4.51
N TRP A 208 33.11 5.81 -3.94
CA TRP A 208 32.75 5.11 -2.70
C TRP A 208 32.56 6.05 -1.51
N GLY A 209 33.40 7.07 -1.34
CA GLY A 209 33.23 8.07 -0.29
C GLY A 209 32.00 8.98 -0.49
N ARG A 210 31.57 9.22 -1.73
CA ARG A 210 30.30 9.90 -2.03
C ARG A 210 29.11 9.00 -1.70
N TRP A 211 29.15 7.73 -2.08
CA TRP A 211 28.14 6.72 -1.73
C TRP A 211 28.01 6.55 -0.21
N GLY A 212 29.12 6.39 0.51
CA GLY A 212 29.14 6.28 1.96
C GLY A 212 28.51 7.50 2.66
N ARG A 213 28.75 8.72 2.15
CA ARG A 213 28.09 9.93 2.65
C ARG A 213 26.59 9.97 2.37
N ALA A 214 26.16 9.47 1.21
CA ALA A 214 24.73 9.37 0.89
C ALA A 214 24.04 8.33 1.81
N ALA A 215 24.68 7.18 2.04
CA ALA A 215 24.22 6.18 2.98
C ALA A 215 24.14 6.74 4.40
N LEU A 216 25.17 7.45 4.87
CA LEU A 216 25.16 8.12 6.17
C LEU A 216 24.01 9.14 6.30
N ALA A 217 23.79 9.98 5.29
CA ALA A 217 22.68 10.92 5.27
C ALA A 217 21.32 10.19 5.34
N CYS A 218 21.16 9.09 4.59
CA CYS A 218 19.98 8.25 4.67
C CYS A 218 19.79 7.68 6.09
N THR A 219 20.83 7.10 6.68
CA THR A 219 20.78 6.51 8.04
C THR A 219 20.48 7.55 9.11
N ILE A 220 21.01 8.78 9.03
CA ILE A 220 20.71 9.84 10.01
C ILE A 220 19.23 10.23 9.96
N VAL A 221 18.64 10.32 8.77
CA VAL A 221 17.25 10.77 8.60
C VAL A 221 16.25 9.65 8.87
N ALA A 222 16.49 8.45 8.32
CA ALA A 222 15.57 7.32 8.38
C ALA A 222 15.82 6.39 9.59
N GLY A 223 17.05 6.34 10.10
CA GLY A 223 17.47 5.42 11.16
C GLY A 223 16.65 5.50 12.45
N PRO A 224 16.32 6.70 12.98
CA PRO A 224 15.44 6.81 14.14
C PRO A 224 14.05 6.18 13.90
N TRP A 225 13.51 6.33 12.69
CA TRP A 225 12.23 5.72 12.33
C TRP A 225 12.31 4.20 12.23
N VAL A 226 13.37 3.67 11.60
CA VAL A 226 13.65 2.23 11.56
C VAL A 226 13.75 1.66 12.97
N PHE A 227 14.47 2.34 13.87
CA PHE A 227 14.61 1.90 15.26
C PHE A 227 13.25 1.83 15.98
N LEU A 228 12.43 2.89 15.86
CA LEU A 228 11.10 2.93 16.47
C LEU A 228 10.17 1.86 15.89
N PHE A 229 10.19 1.67 14.56
CA PHE A 229 9.44 0.62 13.88
C PHE A 229 9.84 -0.77 14.40
N LEU A 230 11.13 -1.08 14.41
CA LEU A 230 11.64 -2.38 14.88
C LEU A 230 11.32 -2.64 16.35
N SER A 231 11.48 -1.63 17.20
CA SER A 231 11.16 -1.73 18.63
C SER A 231 9.67 -2.01 18.85
N ARG A 232 8.78 -1.28 18.18
CA ARG A 232 7.33 -1.45 18.33
C ARG A 232 6.83 -2.75 17.68
N ALA A 233 7.34 -3.10 16.50
CA ALA A 233 7.02 -4.35 15.83
C ALA A 233 7.47 -5.58 16.63
N SER A 234 8.57 -5.49 17.39
CA SER A 234 9.04 -6.60 18.24
C SER A 234 8.10 -6.90 19.43
N GLY A 235 7.38 -5.90 19.93
CA GLY A 235 6.45 -6.05 21.07
C GLY A 235 5.11 -6.70 20.73
N VAL A 236 4.84 -6.94 19.45
CA VAL A 236 3.56 -7.41 18.93
C VAL A 236 3.59 -8.89 18.52
N ARG A 237 4.79 -9.46 18.35
CA ARG A 237 4.94 -10.79 17.74
C ARG A 237 4.66 -11.93 18.71
N ALA A 238 3.56 -12.65 18.47
CA ALA A 238 3.46 -14.05 18.86
C ALA A 238 4.25 -14.91 17.87
N MET A 239 4.89 -15.98 18.36
CA MET A 239 5.70 -16.90 17.53
C MET A 239 4.90 -17.67 16.45
N ASP A 240 3.57 -17.53 16.39
CA ASP A 240 2.67 -18.23 15.45
C ASP A 240 2.39 -17.49 14.12
N GLU A 241 3.05 -16.36 13.84
CA GLU A 241 2.91 -15.65 12.54
C GLU A 241 3.48 -16.42 11.34
N GLY A 242 4.30 -17.45 11.57
CA GLY A 242 4.96 -18.23 10.52
C GLY A 242 4.00 -18.90 9.54
N ASP A 243 2.90 -19.48 10.05
CA ASP A 243 1.92 -20.18 9.22
C ASP A 243 1.10 -19.21 8.36
N PHE A 244 0.70 -18.06 8.94
CA PHE A 244 0.00 -17.01 8.19
C PHE A 244 0.88 -16.39 7.10
N ALA A 245 2.15 -16.10 7.43
CA ALA A 245 3.09 -15.54 6.48
C ALA A 245 3.37 -16.52 5.34
N LEU A 246 3.58 -17.80 5.64
CA LEU A 246 3.80 -18.84 4.63
C LEU A 246 2.57 -19.05 3.75
N GLU A 247 1.36 -19.07 4.35
CA GLU A 247 0.10 -19.16 3.64
C GLU A 247 -0.12 -17.99 2.68
N THR A 248 0.20 -16.78 3.12
CA THR A 248 0.06 -15.58 2.28
C THR A 248 1.10 -15.58 1.17
N ALA A 249 2.34 -15.99 1.47
CA ALA A 249 3.38 -16.16 0.47
C ALA A 249 3.01 -17.20 -0.60
N TRP A 250 2.35 -18.27 -0.21
CA TRP A 250 1.82 -19.25 -1.16
C TRP A 250 0.85 -18.62 -2.15
N ARG A 251 -0.10 -17.84 -1.64
CA ARG A 251 -1.14 -17.19 -2.45
C ARG A 251 -0.56 -16.09 -3.36
N ALA A 252 0.49 -15.42 -2.91
CA ALA A 252 1.18 -14.36 -3.64
C ALA A 252 2.34 -14.87 -4.51
N SER A 253 2.54 -16.19 -4.61
CA SER A 253 3.55 -16.79 -5.50
C SER A 253 3.12 -16.65 -6.96
N VAL A 254 4.09 -16.64 -7.89
CA VAL A 254 3.80 -16.68 -9.33
C VAL A 254 4.18 -18.02 -9.97
N GLY A 255 3.40 -18.44 -10.97
CA GLY A 255 3.80 -19.53 -11.86
C GLY A 255 4.89 -19.07 -12.83
N LEU A 256 5.85 -19.94 -13.13
CA LEU A 256 7.01 -19.67 -14.00
C LEU A 256 6.59 -19.03 -15.34
N LEU A 257 5.76 -19.74 -16.10
CA LEU A 257 5.18 -19.30 -17.37
C LEU A 257 3.88 -18.51 -17.16
N GLY A 258 3.17 -18.79 -16.06
CA GLY A 258 1.95 -18.08 -15.68
C GLY A 258 2.14 -16.58 -15.56
N TRP A 259 3.28 -16.12 -15.04
CA TRP A 259 3.59 -14.70 -14.95
C TRP A 259 3.76 -14.03 -16.32
N LEU A 260 4.11 -14.78 -17.37
CA LEU A 260 4.22 -14.24 -18.73
C LEU A 260 2.87 -14.18 -19.46
N SER A 261 1.81 -14.75 -18.89
CA SER A 261 0.48 -14.76 -19.50
C SER A 261 -0.14 -13.36 -19.63
N TRP A 262 -1.25 -13.27 -20.38
CA TRP A 262 -2.05 -12.06 -20.43
C TRP A 262 -2.84 -11.91 -19.12
N GLY A 263 -2.84 -10.70 -18.55
CA GLY A 263 -3.58 -10.41 -17.31
C GLY A 263 -2.75 -10.53 -16.02
N SER A 264 -1.52 -11.04 -16.07
CA SER A 264 -0.57 -10.99 -14.95
C SER A 264 -0.06 -9.56 -14.68
N VAL A 265 0.33 -9.28 -13.44
CA VAL A 265 0.95 -8.00 -13.05
C VAL A 265 2.45 -8.06 -13.43
N ARG A 266 2.77 -7.55 -14.61
CA ARG A 266 4.12 -7.47 -15.17
C ARG A 266 4.26 -6.21 -16.03
N PRO A 267 5.48 -5.76 -16.36
CA PRO A 267 5.66 -4.72 -17.36
C PRO A 267 4.96 -5.09 -18.67
N GLY A 268 4.51 -4.07 -19.41
CA GLY A 268 3.88 -4.28 -20.71
C GLY A 268 4.78 -5.11 -21.64
N ALA A 269 4.20 -5.93 -22.51
CA ALA A 269 4.94 -6.97 -23.25
C ALA A 269 6.15 -6.41 -24.02
N LEU A 270 6.00 -5.27 -24.69
CA LEU A 270 7.11 -4.61 -25.40
C LEU A 270 8.20 -4.12 -24.43
N VAL A 271 7.82 -3.58 -23.26
CA VAL A 271 8.75 -3.12 -22.22
C VAL A 271 9.50 -4.31 -21.63
N LEU A 272 8.83 -5.43 -21.38
CA LEU A 272 9.47 -6.67 -20.92
C LEU A 272 10.46 -7.22 -21.96
N LEU A 273 10.05 -7.29 -23.23
CA LEU A 273 10.92 -7.75 -24.33
C LEU A 273 12.16 -6.87 -24.51
N SER A 274 12.07 -5.58 -24.18
CA SER A 274 13.21 -4.66 -24.28
C SER A 274 14.39 -5.06 -23.38
N LEU A 275 14.14 -5.77 -22.28
CA LEU A 275 15.18 -6.25 -21.37
C LEU A 275 16.15 -7.21 -22.03
N LEU A 276 15.70 -7.98 -23.04
CA LEU A 276 16.56 -8.87 -23.83
C LEU A 276 17.69 -8.11 -24.54
N PHE A 277 17.56 -6.79 -24.70
CA PHE A 277 18.55 -5.96 -25.39
C PHE A 277 19.33 -5.05 -24.41
N LEU A 278 19.04 -5.08 -23.11
CA LEU A 278 19.58 -4.13 -22.13
C LEU A 278 21.13 -4.06 -22.12
N PRO A 279 21.91 -5.15 -22.10
CA PRO A 279 23.37 -5.08 -22.14
C PRO A 279 23.93 -4.46 -23.42
N TRP A 280 23.21 -4.58 -24.54
CA TRP A 280 23.64 -4.09 -25.85
C TRP A 280 23.21 -2.64 -26.12
N THR A 281 22.17 -2.16 -25.45
CA THR A 281 21.66 -0.78 -25.57
C THR A 281 22.37 0.20 -24.61
N LEU A 282 23.05 -0.33 -23.59
CA LEU A 282 23.94 0.42 -22.71
C LEU A 282 25.31 0.70 -23.35
N ARG A 283 25.95 1.78 -22.90
CA ARG A 283 27.31 2.14 -23.32
C ARG A 283 28.31 1.07 -22.87
N ALA A 284 29.46 0.97 -23.55
CA ALA A 284 30.49 -0.03 -23.25
C ALA A 284 30.91 -0.06 -21.76
N GLY A 285 31.06 1.11 -21.13
CA GLY A 285 31.38 1.23 -19.69
C GLY A 285 30.28 0.75 -18.74
N ASP A 286 29.03 0.75 -19.18
CA ASP A 286 27.84 0.40 -18.40
C ASP A 286 27.36 -1.04 -18.63
N ARG A 287 27.97 -1.80 -19.55
CA ARG A 287 27.53 -3.17 -19.88
C ARG A 287 27.53 -4.10 -18.67
N ARG A 288 28.49 -3.92 -17.76
CA ARG A 288 28.57 -4.69 -16.51
C ARG A 288 27.35 -4.47 -15.62
N LEU A 289 26.87 -3.23 -15.54
CA LEU A 289 25.65 -2.89 -14.84
C LEU A 289 24.44 -3.56 -15.50
N GLY A 290 24.39 -3.61 -16.84
CA GLY A 290 23.36 -4.33 -17.59
C GLY A 290 23.35 -5.84 -17.30
N VAL A 291 24.53 -6.48 -17.27
CA VAL A 291 24.66 -7.90 -16.89
C VAL A 291 24.23 -8.12 -15.45
N GLY A 292 24.69 -7.26 -14.52
CA GLY A 292 24.25 -7.29 -13.13
C GLY A 292 22.73 -7.19 -13.02
N ALA A 293 22.11 -6.22 -13.69
CA ALA A 293 20.66 -6.05 -13.70
C ALA A 293 19.95 -7.33 -14.17
N LEU A 294 20.37 -7.95 -15.29
CA LEU A 294 19.76 -9.20 -15.77
C LEU A 294 19.90 -10.36 -14.76
N LEU A 295 21.06 -10.50 -14.11
CA LEU A 295 21.26 -11.52 -13.07
C LEU A 295 20.36 -11.25 -11.85
N GLY A 296 20.21 -9.98 -11.46
CA GLY A 296 19.32 -9.57 -10.38
C GLY A 296 17.85 -9.82 -10.69
N LEU A 297 17.41 -9.54 -11.93
CA LEU A 297 16.07 -9.85 -12.42
C LEU A 297 15.79 -11.35 -12.38
N LEU A 298 16.75 -12.18 -12.81
CA LEU A 298 16.65 -13.64 -12.71
C LEU A 298 16.51 -14.10 -11.25
N GLY A 299 17.33 -13.55 -10.35
CA GLY A 299 17.24 -13.84 -8.91
C GLY A 299 15.89 -13.44 -8.32
N ALA A 300 15.39 -12.24 -8.63
CA ALA A 300 14.08 -11.77 -8.20
C ALA A 300 12.95 -12.65 -8.73
N TRP A 301 13.04 -13.11 -9.99
CA TRP A 301 12.06 -14.02 -10.57
C TRP A 301 12.05 -15.39 -9.88
N VAL A 302 13.21 -15.97 -9.59
CA VAL A 302 13.32 -17.24 -8.85
C VAL A 302 12.73 -17.12 -7.44
N LEU A 303 13.00 -16.00 -6.74
CA LEU A 303 12.42 -15.76 -5.42
C LEU A 303 10.90 -15.56 -5.47
N ALA A 304 10.39 -14.93 -6.53
CA ALA A 304 8.96 -14.69 -6.73
C ALA A 304 8.15 -15.97 -7.03
N LEU A 305 8.79 -17.07 -7.43
CA LEU A 305 8.16 -18.39 -7.52
C LEU A 305 7.66 -18.88 -6.14
N GLY A 306 8.17 -18.26 -5.07
CA GLY A 306 7.68 -18.44 -3.71
C GLY A 306 8.03 -19.81 -3.11
N PRO A 307 7.32 -20.21 -2.04
CA PRO A 307 7.56 -21.47 -1.33
C PRO A 307 7.48 -22.72 -2.22
N SER A 308 6.64 -22.71 -3.25
CA SER A 308 6.50 -23.87 -4.15
C SER A 308 6.37 -23.44 -5.61
N PRO A 309 7.46 -23.57 -6.38
CA PRO A 309 7.43 -23.23 -7.79
C PRO A 309 6.47 -24.15 -8.55
N GLY A 310 5.68 -23.57 -9.44
CA GLY A 310 4.88 -24.30 -10.43
C GLY A 310 5.01 -23.66 -11.81
N LEU A 311 4.68 -24.41 -12.86
CA LEU A 311 4.88 -23.96 -14.24
C LEU A 311 3.86 -22.88 -14.65
N TRP A 312 2.56 -23.15 -14.49
CA TRP A 312 1.48 -22.26 -14.94
C TRP A 312 0.81 -21.50 -13.80
N ALA A 313 0.76 -22.11 -12.62
CA ALA A 313 0.26 -21.55 -11.37
C ALA A 313 1.29 -21.86 -10.28
N PRO A 314 1.18 -21.27 -9.07
CA PRO A 314 1.91 -21.75 -7.91
C PRO A 314 1.74 -23.27 -7.75
N GLY A 315 2.76 -23.96 -7.22
CA GLY A 315 2.70 -25.40 -7.02
C GLY A 315 1.63 -25.82 -5.98
N PRO A 316 1.52 -27.12 -5.66
CA PRO A 316 0.65 -27.65 -4.61
C PRO A 316 1.30 -27.57 -3.22
N ARG A 317 0.52 -27.35 -2.15
CA ARG A 317 1.04 -27.22 -0.77
C ARG A 317 1.86 -28.45 -0.39
N MET A 318 3.12 -28.22 0.00
CA MET A 318 4.04 -29.28 0.43
C MET A 318 4.32 -29.14 1.92
N GLU A 319 4.37 -30.26 2.64
CA GLU A 319 4.70 -30.31 4.07
C GLU A 319 6.17 -29.91 4.35
N VAL A 320 7.05 -30.06 3.35
CA VAL A 320 8.46 -29.65 3.45
C VAL A 320 8.77 -28.66 2.34
N VAL A 321 8.98 -27.40 2.71
CA VAL A 321 9.15 -26.30 1.77
C VAL A 321 10.63 -25.90 1.70
N TRP A 322 11.32 -26.22 0.59
CA TRP A 322 12.76 -25.99 0.38
C TRP A 322 13.08 -24.81 -0.55
N ALA A 323 12.20 -23.81 -0.63
CA ALA A 323 12.46 -22.65 -1.47
C ALA A 323 13.30 -21.57 -0.75
N PRO A 324 14.20 -20.85 -1.44
CA PRO A 324 14.96 -19.74 -0.86
C PRO A 324 14.09 -18.66 -0.20
N PHE A 325 12.83 -18.53 -0.65
CA PHE A 325 11.85 -17.63 -0.03
C PHE A 325 11.50 -18.01 1.41
N VAL A 326 11.44 -19.31 1.74
CA VAL A 326 11.13 -19.78 3.10
C VAL A 326 12.23 -19.38 4.08
N TRP A 327 13.48 -19.41 3.65
CA TRP A 327 14.60 -18.98 4.49
C TRP A 327 14.50 -17.49 4.85
N LEU A 328 13.93 -16.65 3.98
CA LEU A 328 13.67 -15.25 4.30
C LEU A 328 12.62 -15.10 5.42
N GLN A 329 11.62 -15.98 5.47
CA GLN A 329 10.58 -15.98 6.51
C GLN A 329 11.12 -16.37 7.89
N SER A 330 12.25 -17.08 7.96
CA SER A 330 12.91 -17.45 9.21
C SER A 330 13.59 -16.28 9.92
N PHE A 331 13.77 -15.12 9.25
CA PHE A 331 14.37 -13.95 9.88
C PHE A 331 13.30 -13.07 10.55
N PRO A 332 13.56 -12.61 11.79
CA PRO A 332 12.73 -11.60 12.43
C PRO A 332 12.55 -10.39 11.50
N VAL A 333 11.34 -9.82 11.44
CA VAL A 333 10.95 -8.69 10.57
C VAL A 333 10.76 -9.05 9.10
N LEU A 334 11.63 -9.87 8.49
CA LEU A 334 11.47 -10.28 7.10
C LEU A 334 10.28 -11.23 6.86
N GLY A 335 9.76 -11.88 7.90
CA GLY A 335 8.47 -12.60 7.84
C GLY A 335 7.27 -11.74 7.44
N TRP A 336 7.36 -10.41 7.56
CA TRP A 336 6.32 -9.50 7.07
C TRP A 336 6.42 -9.27 5.55
N PHE A 337 7.57 -9.61 4.96
CA PHE A 337 7.74 -9.65 3.52
C PHE A 337 7.21 -10.99 2.98
N HIS A 338 5.89 -11.17 3.00
CA HIS A 338 5.21 -12.41 2.63
C HIS A 338 4.54 -12.35 1.25
N TRP A 339 4.93 -11.40 0.38
CA TRP A 339 4.40 -11.25 -0.98
C TRP A 339 5.54 -11.40 -2.02
N PRO A 340 5.87 -12.64 -2.44
CA PRO A 340 6.96 -12.90 -3.37
C PRO A 340 6.84 -12.14 -4.70
N ASP A 341 5.62 -12.00 -5.23
CA ASP A 341 5.32 -11.27 -6.47
C ASP A 341 5.79 -9.82 -6.47
N ARG A 342 5.84 -9.15 -5.31
CA ARG A 342 6.34 -7.76 -5.20
C ARG A 342 7.79 -7.62 -5.63
N LEU A 343 8.60 -8.68 -5.52
CA LEU A 343 9.98 -8.67 -6.02
C LEU A 343 10.03 -8.41 -7.53
N LEU A 344 8.99 -8.78 -8.28
CA LEU A 344 8.95 -8.62 -9.73
C LEU A 344 8.81 -7.17 -10.19
N CYS A 345 8.49 -6.22 -9.29
CA CYS A 345 8.45 -4.80 -9.65
C CYS A 345 9.80 -4.26 -10.15
N VAL A 346 10.93 -4.92 -9.84
CA VAL A 346 12.24 -4.54 -10.41
C VAL A 346 12.32 -4.70 -11.93
N PHE A 347 11.48 -5.56 -12.52
CA PHE A 347 11.36 -5.69 -13.98
C PHE A 347 10.78 -4.42 -14.59
N SER A 348 9.88 -3.71 -13.90
CA SER A 348 9.34 -2.43 -14.34
C SER A 348 10.44 -1.37 -14.42
N LEU A 349 11.26 -1.27 -13.38
CA LEU A 349 12.37 -0.31 -13.31
C LEU A 349 13.42 -0.55 -14.40
N ALA A 350 13.83 -1.81 -14.56
CA ALA A 350 14.79 -2.19 -15.60
C ALA A 350 14.18 -2.08 -17.01
N GLY A 351 12.89 -2.41 -17.16
CA GLY A 351 12.18 -2.40 -18.42
C GLY A 351 12.04 -0.99 -19.00
N VAL A 352 11.65 0.01 -18.21
CA VAL A 352 11.57 1.40 -18.68
C VAL A 352 12.94 1.94 -19.07
N CYS A 353 13.99 1.53 -18.37
CA CYS A 353 15.37 1.82 -18.72
C CYS A 353 15.74 1.22 -20.08
N ALA A 354 15.51 -0.08 -20.28
CA ALA A 354 15.79 -0.76 -21.53
C ALA A 354 15.02 -0.16 -22.71
N ALA A 355 13.71 0.10 -22.54
CA ALA A 355 12.87 0.74 -23.55
C ALA A 355 13.39 2.12 -23.95
N SER A 356 13.78 2.96 -22.97
CA SER A 356 14.37 4.28 -23.24
C SER A 356 15.64 4.19 -24.07
N ARG A 357 16.48 3.19 -23.80
CA ARG A 357 17.73 2.97 -24.52
C ARG A 357 17.52 2.44 -25.93
N ILE A 358 16.49 1.60 -26.15
CA ILE A 358 16.08 1.16 -27.50
C ILE A 358 15.61 2.35 -28.33
N ILE A 359 14.79 3.24 -27.75
CA ILE A 359 14.36 4.48 -28.42
C ILE A 359 15.59 5.30 -28.82
N ASP A 360 16.59 5.40 -27.94
CA ASP A 360 17.82 6.14 -28.20
C ASP A 360 18.84 5.42 -29.11
N CYS A 361 18.68 4.13 -29.42
CA CYS A 361 19.64 3.41 -30.28
C CYS A 361 19.79 4.06 -31.67
N ALA A 362 18.78 4.81 -32.11
CA ALA A 362 18.78 5.61 -33.34
C ALA A 362 19.72 6.84 -33.30
N GLU A 363 20.19 7.29 -32.12
CA GLU A 363 21.08 8.45 -31.96
C GLU A 363 22.49 8.22 -32.53
N TYR A 364 22.89 6.95 -32.69
CA TYR A 364 24.20 6.58 -33.24
C TYR A 364 24.34 6.82 -34.75
N ILE A 365 23.23 7.08 -35.45
CA ILE A 365 23.21 7.29 -36.90
C ILE A 365 22.79 8.75 -37.15
N LYS A 366 23.74 9.61 -37.53
CA LYS A 366 23.61 11.07 -37.71
C LYS A 366 22.68 11.52 -38.86
N HIS A 367 21.62 10.79 -39.17
CA HIS A 367 20.67 11.14 -40.22
C HIS A 367 19.37 11.68 -39.62
N LYS A 368 18.89 12.83 -40.12
CA LYS A 368 17.62 13.48 -39.69
C LYS A 368 16.42 12.52 -39.71
N SER A 369 16.40 11.52 -40.60
CA SER A 369 15.35 10.50 -40.71
C SER A 369 15.19 9.63 -39.46
N PHE A 370 16.22 9.55 -38.60
CA PHE A 370 16.17 8.72 -37.39
C PHE A 370 15.38 9.34 -36.25
N TYR A 371 15.21 10.67 -36.21
CA TYR A 371 14.37 11.32 -35.20
C TYR A 371 12.89 10.89 -35.33
N MET A 372 12.40 10.72 -36.57
CA MET A 372 11.07 10.17 -36.81
C MET A 372 10.93 8.73 -36.31
N ILE A 373 11.97 7.91 -36.46
CA ILE A 373 11.97 6.53 -35.93
C ILE A 373 11.89 6.54 -34.40
N GLN A 374 12.61 7.45 -33.72
CA GLN A 374 12.53 7.58 -32.27
C GLN A 374 11.12 7.96 -31.80
N ILE A 375 10.48 8.91 -32.48
CA ILE A 375 9.10 9.33 -32.19
C ILE A 375 8.13 8.17 -32.42
N ILE A 376 8.25 7.45 -33.54
CA ILE A 376 7.39 6.30 -33.84
C ILE A 376 7.58 5.22 -32.78
N ALA A 377 8.82 4.89 -32.41
CA ALA A 377 9.11 3.92 -31.35
C ALA A 377 8.49 4.36 -30.02
N ALA A 378 8.66 5.63 -29.63
CA ALA A 378 8.04 6.19 -28.43
C ALA A 378 6.51 6.04 -28.43
N ILE A 379 5.85 6.41 -29.54
CA ILE A 379 4.40 6.25 -29.70
C ILE A 379 4.00 4.78 -29.60
N VAL A 380 4.73 3.87 -30.23
CA VAL A 380 4.44 2.43 -30.20
C VAL A 380 4.54 1.89 -28.77
N PHE A 381 5.61 2.20 -28.04
CA PHE A 381 5.77 1.77 -26.64
C PHE A 381 4.63 2.29 -25.76
N LEU A 382 4.33 3.59 -25.82
CA LEU A 382 3.27 4.20 -25.02
C LEU A 382 1.88 3.67 -25.37
N THR A 383 1.58 3.54 -26.67
CA THR A 383 0.28 3.03 -27.14
C THR A 383 0.10 1.56 -26.75
N ALA A 384 1.11 0.72 -26.93
CA ALA A 384 1.05 -0.68 -26.55
C ALA A 384 0.81 -0.84 -25.04
N SER A 385 1.56 -0.11 -24.20
CA SER A 385 1.37 -0.12 -22.74
C SER A 385 -0.02 0.39 -22.33
N ALA A 386 -0.52 1.47 -22.94
CA ALA A 386 -1.85 1.99 -22.66
C ALA A 386 -2.95 0.97 -23.04
N VAL A 387 -2.86 0.37 -24.23
CA VAL A 387 -3.81 -0.65 -24.71
C VAL A 387 -3.79 -1.89 -23.83
N GLU A 388 -2.62 -2.37 -23.43
CA GLU A 388 -2.50 -3.55 -22.54
C GLU A 388 -3.14 -3.29 -21.17
N ASN A 389 -2.89 -2.12 -20.58
CA ASN A 389 -3.51 -1.74 -19.31
C ASN A 389 -5.03 -1.57 -19.41
N HIS A 390 -5.51 -0.94 -20.49
CA HIS A 390 -6.94 -0.79 -20.73
C HIS A 390 -7.63 -2.17 -20.88
N ARG A 391 -7.07 -3.06 -21.71
CA ARG A 391 -7.61 -4.43 -21.90
C ARG A 391 -7.54 -5.29 -20.64
N SER A 392 -6.56 -5.05 -19.78
CA SER A 392 -6.42 -5.75 -18.50
C SER A 392 -7.26 -5.13 -17.37
N GLY A 393 -8.06 -4.09 -17.65
CA GLY A 393 -8.91 -3.44 -16.66
C GLY A 393 -8.15 -2.71 -15.54
N ARG A 394 -6.92 -2.25 -15.81
CA ARG A 394 -6.05 -1.55 -14.84
C ARG A 394 -6.06 -0.04 -14.99
N TRP A 395 -6.85 0.50 -15.92
CA TRP A 395 -6.94 1.94 -16.09
C TRP A 395 -7.47 2.58 -14.79
N PRO A 396 -6.87 3.69 -14.31
CA PRO A 396 -7.32 4.35 -13.10
C PRO A 396 -8.80 4.73 -13.21
N VAL A 397 -9.60 4.27 -12.26
CA VAL A 397 -11.00 4.66 -12.09
C VAL A 397 -11.23 5.01 -10.63
N ALA A 398 -12.15 5.93 -10.38
CA ALA A 398 -12.49 6.38 -9.03
C ALA A 398 -13.90 5.90 -8.68
N GLU A 399 -14.01 4.65 -8.22
CA GLU A 399 -15.30 3.98 -8.06
C GLU A 399 -15.78 3.94 -6.60
N TYR A 400 -14.89 4.18 -5.64
CA TYR A 400 -15.24 4.05 -4.23
C TYR A 400 -15.54 5.39 -3.58
N GLU A 401 -16.77 5.56 -3.11
CA GLU A 401 -17.15 6.68 -2.26
C GLU A 401 -17.35 6.15 -0.84
N PRO A 402 -16.60 6.66 0.17
CA PRO A 402 -16.85 6.33 1.56
C PRO A 402 -18.19 6.97 1.98
N LEU A 403 -19.28 6.24 1.77
CA LEU A 403 -20.62 6.66 2.16
C LEU A 403 -20.82 6.41 3.65
N ALA A 404 -20.87 7.49 4.43
CA ALA A 404 -21.45 7.44 5.76
C ALA A 404 -22.98 7.41 5.63
N ARG A 405 -23.64 6.41 6.23
CA ARG A 405 -25.11 6.37 6.24
C ARG A 405 -25.66 7.56 7.03
N ALA A 406 -26.81 8.08 6.62
CA ALA A 406 -27.45 9.19 7.34
C ALA A 406 -27.63 8.94 8.85
N PRO A 407 -27.99 7.73 9.33
CA PRO A 407 -28.02 7.44 10.77
C PRO A 407 -26.65 7.47 11.46
N SER A 408 -25.58 7.10 10.76
CA SER A 408 -24.20 7.19 11.29
C SER A 408 -23.77 8.66 11.41
N GLN A 409 -24.05 9.48 10.39
CA GLN A 409 -23.81 10.93 10.47
C GLN A 409 -24.61 11.58 11.60
N ALA A 410 -25.91 11.25 11.72
CA ALA A 410 -26.75 11.75 12.80
C ALA A 410 -26.25 11.35 14.20
N LEU A 411 -25.59 10.20 14.34
CA LEU A 411 -24.92 9.79 15.57
C LEU A 411 -23.67 10.64 15.86
N GLY A 412 -22.94 11.06 14.82
CA GLY A 412 -21.82 11.98 14.91
C GLY A 412 -22.23 13.39 15.32
N ASP A 413 -23.40 13.87 14.87
CA ASP A 413 -23.94 15.20 15.17
C ASP A 413 -24.41 15.36 16.64
N LEU A 414 -24.48 14.27 17.39
CA LEU A 414 -24.90 14.29 18.78
C LEU A 414 -23.84 14.93 19.70
N PRO A 415 -24.26 15.73 20.71
CA PRO A 415 -23.33 16.42 21.60
C PRO A 415 -22.69 15.50 22.65
N GLU A 416 -23.27 14.33 22.94
CA GLU A 416 -22.75 13.46 24.00
C GLU A 416 -21.41 12.83 23.55
N GLU A 417 -20.35 12.92 24.36
CA GLU A 417 -19.07 12.26 24.06
C GLU A 417 -19.06 10.81 24.51
N GLY A 418 -18.49 9.90 23.72
CA GLY A 418 -18.31 8.51 24.11
C GLY A 418 -18.13 7.54 22.94
N ALA A 419 -17.65 6.34 23.27
CA ALA A 419 -17.40 5.28 22.31
C ALA A 419 -18.68 4.55 21.88
N VAL A 420 -18.62 3.94 20.71
CA VAL A 420 -19.66 3.12 20.10
C VAL A 420 -19.29 1.65 20.25
N LEU A 421 -20.20 0.86 20.80
CA LEU A 421 -20.13 -0.59 20.79
C LEU A 421 -20.87 -1.12 19.55
N ASP A 422 -20.12 -1.46 18.52
CA ASP A 422 -20.67 -2.09 17.30
C ASP A 422 -20.89 -3.60 17.47
N LEU A 423 -22.07 -4.08 17.10
CA LEU A 423 -22.46 -5.49 17.19
C LEU A 423 -22.86 -6.06 15.82
N PRO A 424 -22.59 -7.34 15.51
CA PRO A 424 -22.01 -8.34 16.41
C PRO A 424 -20.52 -8.15 16.63
N ILE A 425 -20.01 -8.71 17.72
CA ILE A 425 -18.57 -8.90 17.91
C ILE A 425 -18.11 -9.91 16.84
N GLN A 426 -17.50 -9.44 15.75
CA GLN A 426 -17.14 -10.32 14.64
C GLN A 426 -15.90 -11.14 15.00
N PRO A 427 -15.84 -12.42 14.59
CA PRO A 427 -14.66 -13.24 14.84
C PRO A 427 -13.51 -12.94 13.87
N ALA A 428 -13.79 -12.38 12.68
CA ALA A 428 -12.79 -12.20 11.62
C ALA A 428 -12.46 -10.73 11.35
N ALA A 429 -11.17 -10.45 11.24
CA ALA A 429 -10.58 -9.13 10.98
C ALA A 429 -11.23 -8.38 9.79
N VAL A 430 -11.41 -9.07 8.65
CA VAL A 430 -12.03 -8.51 7.43
C VAL A 430 -13.47 -8.03 7.66
N GLN A 431 -14.19 -8.62 8.63
CA GLN A 431 -15.57 -8.23 8.93
C GLN A 431 -15.64 -6.93 9.74
N HIS A 432 -14.59 -6.60 10.51
CA HIS A 432 -14.46 -5.33 11.26
C HIS A 432 -14.27 -4.11 10.36
N LEU A 433 -13.86 -4.29 9.10
CA LEU A 433 -13.72 -3.19 8.14
C LEU A 433 -14.99 -2.35 8.04
N ASN A 434 -16.15 -2.98 8.11
CA ASN A 434 -17.41 -2.26 8.01
C ASN A 434 -17.60 -1.29 9.18
N TYR A 435 -17.16 -1.64 10.39
CA TYR A 435 -17.23 -0.75 11.56
C TYR A 435 -16.30 0.45 11.40
N GLN A 436 -15.09 0.23 10.89
CA GLN A 436 -14.16 1.33 10.61
C GLN A 436 -14.66 2.27 9.51
N ILE A 437 -15.32 1.73 8.47
CA ILE A 437 -15.92 2.57 7.43
C ILE A 437 -17.09 3.38 8.01
N GLU A 438 -17.98 2.76 8.79
CA GLU A 438 -19.11 3.46 9.42
C GLU A 438 -18.65 4.52 10.44
N GLN A 439 -17.50 4.31 11.08
CA GLN A 439 -16.84 5.29 11.94
C GLN A 439 -16.46 6.59 11.22
N LEU A 440 -16.23 6.56 9.91
CA LEU A 440 -16.05 7.80 9.13
C LEU A 440 -17.29 8.70 9.18
N GLY A 441 -18.47 8.12 9.47
CA GLY A 441 -19.73 8.84 9.62
C GLY A 441 -19.95 9.37 11.02
N HIS A 442 -19.88 8.49 12.02
CA HIS A 442 -20.21 8.86 13.39
C HIS A 442 -19.02 9.45 14.18
N GLU A 443 -17.81 9.40 13.64
CA GLU A 443 -16.58 9.99 14.20
C GLU A 443 -16.33 9.69 15.68
N ARG A 444 -16.67 8.49 16.14
CA ARG A 444 -16.55 8.07 17.55
C ARG A 444 -15.68 6.84 17.69
N PRO A 445 -14.90 6.70 18.79
CA PRO A 445 -14.09 5.52 19.01
C PRO A 445 -14.91 4.22 19.00
N ILE A 446 -14.33 3.14 18.51
CA ILE A 446 -14.93 1.80 18.46
C ILE A 446 -14.01 0.77 19.13
N LEU A 447 -14.61 -0.31 19.60
CA LEU A 447 -13.89 -1.42 20.26
C LEU A 447 -12.95 -2.18 19.29
N PHE A 448 -13.29 -2.27 18.01
CA PHE A 448 -12.69 -3.22 17.09
C PHE A 448 -11.60 -2.64 16.19
N HIS A 449 -10.63 -3.48 15.83
CA HIS A 449 -9.62 -3.20 14.80
C HIS A 449 -9.65 -4.25 13.67
N MET A 450 -9.39 -3.78 12.45
CA MET A 450 -9.46 -4.55 11.20
C MET A 450 -8.47 -5.69 11.03
N ALA A 451 -7.30 -5.64 11.70
CA ALA A 451 -6.19 -6.47 11.24
C ALA A 451 -5.79 -7.58 12.20
N LEU A 452 -5.75 -7.35 13.52
CA LEU A 452 -4.93 -8.21 14.39
C LEU A 452 -5.50 -8.23 15.82
N SER A 453 -6.13 -9.34 16.22
CA SER A 453 -6.59 -9.57 17.61
C SER A 453 -5.45 -9.62 18.62
N HIS A 454 -4.21 -9.85 18.16
CA HIS A 454 -2.98 -9.84 18.97
C HIS A 454 -2.33 -8.45 19.11
N LEU A 455 -2.80 -7.45 18.36
CA LEU A 455 -2.38 -6.05 18.54
C LEU A 455 -3.23 -5.29 19.56
N GLN A 456 -4.36 -5.88 19.94
CA GLN A 456 -5.12 -5.43 21.06
C GLN A 456 -4.38 -5.87 22.33
N ASP A 457 -4.39 -5.02 23.35
CA ASP A 457 -3.89 -5.39 24.67
C ASP A 457 -4.47 -6.79 25.03
N PRO A 458 -3.66 -7.77 25.46
CA PRO A 458 -4.17 -9.06 25.92
C PRO A 458 -5.31 -8.94 26.94
N SER A 459 -5.31 -7.84 27.71
CA SER A 459 -6.37 -7.50 28.64
C SER A 459 -7.70 -7.11 27.97
N LEU A 460 -7.75 -6.83 26.66
CA LEU A 460 -9.00 -6.61 25.93
C LEU A 460 -9.77 -7.91 25.77
N ALA A 461 -9.09 -9.01 25.47
CA ALA A 461 -9.72 -10.33 25.44
C ALA A 461 -10.25 -10.73 26.82
N ALA A 462 -9.50 -10.39 27.88
CA ALA A 462 -9.95 -10.54 29.26
C ALA A 462 -11.14 -9.63 29.58
N ARG A 463 -11.10 -8.34 29.22
CA ARG A 463 -12.21 -7.39 29.42
C ARG A 463 -13.49 -7.81 28.69
N VAL A 464 -13.39 -8.28 27.45
CA VAL A 464 -14.53 -8.84 26.69
C VAL A 464 -15.06 -10.12 27.35
N ALA A 465 -14.20 -10.91 27.99
CA ALA A 465 -14.61 -12.12 28.70
C ALA A 465 -15.22 -11.83 30.08
N GLU A 466 -14.76 -10.77 30.75
CA GLU A 466 -15.20 -10.36 32.09
C GLU A 466 -16.48 -9.51 32.05
N ASP A 467 -16.72 -8.74 30.97
CA ASP A 467 -17.92 -7.93 30.82
C ASP A 467 -19.17 -8.80 30.54
N PRO A 468 -20.20 -8.79 31.39
CA PRO A 468 -21.38 -9.65 31.25
C PRO A 468 -22.20 -9.40 29.98
N LEU A 469 -22.18 -8.18 29.44
CA LEU A 469 -22.90 -7.84 28.21
C LEU A 469 -22.11 -8.29 26.99
N LEU A 470 -20.82 -7.95 26.91
CA LEU A 470 -19.97 -8.32 25.77
C LEU A 470 -19.83 -9.84 25.66
N SER A 471 -19.63 -10.52 26.78
CA SER A 471 -19.58 -11.99 26.83
C SER A 471 -20.88 -12.62 26.33
N TRP A 472 -22.05 -12.09 26.71
CA TRP A 472 -23.33 -12.59 26.23
C TRP A 472 -23.51 -12.40 24.72
N PHE A 473 -23.19 -11.22 24.17
CA PHE A 473 -23.28 -10.96 22.73
C PHE A 473 -22.30 -11.81 21.92
N ARG A 474 -21.07 -12.01 22.40
CA ARG A 474 -20.12 -12.95 21.80
C ARG A 474 -20.71 -14.35 21.77
N ALA A 475 -21.30 -14.76 22.89
CA ALA A 475 -21.80 -16.11 23.06
C ALA A 475 -23.09 -16.38 22.27
N LEU A 476 -23.86 -15.35 21.90
CA LEU A 476 -24.92 -15.47 20.88
C LEU A 476 -24.39 -15.94 19.52
N MET A 477 -23.12 -15.69 19.20
CA MET A 477 -22.51 -16.12 17.94
C MET A 477 -22.05 -17.59 17.96
N GLU A 478 -22.01 -18.23 19.12
CA GLU A 478 -21.65 -19.64 19.29
C GLU A 478 -22.82 -20.58 18.98
N PRO A 479 -22.60 -21.87 18.65
CA PRO A 479 -23.69 -22.85 18.48
C PRO A 479 -24.58 -22.96 19.73
N GLY A 480 -25.90 -23.08 19.52
CA GLY A 480 -26.90 -23.17 20.59
C GLY A 480 -27.96 -22.07 20.51
N GLU A 481 -29.14 -22.36 21.06
CA GLU A 481 -30.21 -21.37 21.24
C GLU A 481 -29.99 -20.63 22.55
N ARG A 482 -30.16 -19.30 22.51
CA ARG A 482 -30.09 -18.44 23.68
C ARG A 482 -31.30 -17.52 23.66
N PRO A 483 -32.05 -17.41 24.78
CA PRO A 483 -33.20 -16.52 24.85
C PRO A 483 -32.76 -15.06 24.94
N ALA A 484 -33.68 -14.15 24.63
CA ALA A 484 -33.49 -12.73 24.92
C ALA A 484 -33.30 -12.52 26.43
N ARG A 485 -32.42 -11.58 26.79
CA ARG A 485 -32.07 -11.26 28.17
C ARG A 485 -32.31 -9.77 28.41
N GLN A 486 -32.95 -9.44 29.54
CA GLN A 486 -32.94 -8.08 30.06
C GLN A 486 -31.64 -7.85 30.83
N PHE A 487 -30.90 -6.80 30.45
CA PHE A 487 -29.68 -6.38 31.15
C PHE A 487 -30.06 -5.52 32.36
N THR A 488 -29.36 -5.73 33.46
CA THR A 488 -29.53 -4.95 34.69
C THR A 488 -28.81 -3.60 34.57
N GLU A 489 -29.17 -2.64 35.42
CA GLU A 489 -28.46 -1.36 35.48
C GLU A 489 -26.97 -1.53 35.80
N ALA A 490 -26.62 -2.56 36.60
CA ALA A 490 -25.23 -2.90 36.87
C ALA A 490 -24.48 -3.41 35.62
N ASP A 491 -25.14 -4.20 34.77
CA ASP A 491 -24.58 -4.65 33.48
C ASP A 491 -24.30 -3.43 32.57
N LEU A 492 -25.22 -2.47 32.52
CA LEU A 492 -25.10 -1.27 31.70
C LEU A 492 -24.06 -0.27 32.24
N GLU A 493 -23.99 -0.11 33.57
CA GLU A 493 -23.00 0.75 34.21
C GLU A 493 -21.56 0.25 33.99
N GLY A 494 -21.38 -1.07 33.87
CA GLY A 494 -20.11 -1.66 33.44
C GLY A 494 -19.60 -1.07 32.12
N LEU A 495 -20.45 -0.94 31.11
CA LEU A 495 -20.08 -0.33 29.82
C LEU A 495 -19.90 1.18 29.90
N ARG A 496 -20.76 1.85 30.69
CA ARG A 496 -20.66 3.31 30.86
C ARG A 496 -19.37 3.72 31.56
N SER A 497 -18.95 2.96 32.56
CA SER A 497 -17.71 3.18 33.31
C SER A 497 -16.46 2.97 32.44
N GLN A 498 -16.57 2.12 31.41
CA GLN A 498 -15.53 1.94 30.38
C GLN A 498 -15.51 3.08 29.34
N GLY A 499 -16.51 3.96 29.33
CA GLY A 499 -16.60 5.11 28.41
C GLY A 499 -17.44 4.87 27.16
N PHE A 500 -18.16 3.75 27.07
CA PHE A 500 -19.19 3.57 26.04
C PHE A 500 -20.41 4.44 26.33
N ARG A 501 -21.02 4.95 25.27
CA ARG A 501 -22.30 5.70 25.35
C ARG A 501 -23.36 5.20 24.38
N PHE A 502 -22.96 4.49 23.34
CA PHE A 502 -23.86 4.02 22.30
C PHE A 502 -23.65 2.54 22.04
N VAL A 503 -24.74 1.84 21.77
CA VAL A 503 -24.71 0.46 21.26
C VAL A 503 -25.35 0.46 19.89
N VAL A 504 -24.61 -0.03 18.90
CA VAL A 504 -25.07 -0.13 17.52
C VAL A 504 -25.21 -1.60 17.16
N LEU A 505 -26.41 -1.99 16.73
CA LEU A 505 -26.69 -3.31 16.20
C LEU A 505 -26.77 -3.26 14.68
N HIS A 506 -25.77 -3.84 14.04
CA HIS A 506 -25.79 -4.11 12.61
C HIS A 506 -26.52 -5.42 12.37
N LYS A 507 -27.34 -5.50 11.33
CA LYS A 507 -27.95 -6.77 10.91
C LYS A 507 -26.98 -7.65 10.14
N ARG A 508 -26.05 -7.03 9.41
CA ARG A 508 -25.00 -7.72 8.66
C ARG A 508 -24.11 -8.51 9.62
N GLY A 509 -23.83 -9.76 9.27
CA GLY A 509 -22.98 -10.66 10.07
C GLY A 509 -23.73 -11.47 11.13
N TRP A 510 -25.01 -11.19 11.39
CA TRP A 510 -25.83 -12.03 12.25
C TRP A 510 -26.63 -13.08 11.46
N PRO A 511 -26.77 -14.30 11.99
CA PRO A 511 -27.89 -15.17 11.62
C PRO A 511 -29.23 -14.51 12.00
N PRO A 512 -30.26 -14.54 11.12
CA PRO A 512 -31.51 -13.80 11.36
C PRO A 512 -32.19 -14.07 12.72
N PRO A 513 -32.26 -15.30 13.24
CA PRO A 513 -32.85 -15.56 14.56
C PRO A 513 -32.07 -14.88 15.70
N ARG A 514 -30.74 -14.86 15.61
CA ARG A 514 -29.86 -14.29 16.64
C ARG A 514 -29.89 -12.77 16.64
N TRP A 515 -29.98 -12.16 15.44
CA TRP A 515 -30.20 -10.73 15.34
C TRP A 515 -31.49 -10.29 16.03
N LYS A 516 -32.58 -11.06 15.87
CA LYS A 516 -33.86 -10.79 16.56
C LYS A 516 -33.69 -10.86 18.07
N VAL A 517 -33.03 -11.90 18.59
CA VAL A 517 -32.75 -12.05 20.03
C VAL A 517 -31.90 -10.90 20.57
N ALA A 518 -30.85 -10.51 19.85
CA ALA A 518 -30.01 -9.37 20.18
C ALA A 518 -30.82 -8.06 20.23
N ARG A 519 -31.63 -7.81 19.20
CA ARG A 519 -32.51 -6.65 19.13
C ARG A 519 -33.52 -6.63 20.27
N GLU A 520 -34.20 -7.74 20.52
CA GLU A 520 -35.19 -7.87 21.61
C GLU A 520 -34.54 -7.59 22.97
N SER A 521 -33.33 -8.10 23.21
CA SER A 521 -32.59 -7.87 24.46
C SER A 521 -32.22 -6.40 24.66
N LEU A 522 -31.75 -5.73 23.60
CA LEU A 522 -31.46 -4.29 23.63
C LEU A 522 -32.74 -3.48 23.84
N THR A 523 -33.83 -3.82 23.14
CA THR A 523 -35.11 -3.12 23.29
C THR A 523 -35.72 -3.30 24.68
N MET A 524 -35.64 -4.50 25.27
CA MET A 524 -36.10 -4.75 26.63
C MET A 524 -35.31 -4.00 27.70
N SER A 525 -34.03 -3.70 27.42
CA SER A 525 -33.11 -3.10 28.40
C SER A 525 -32.97 -1.58 28.25
N LEU A 526 -33.02 -1.06 27.02
CA LEU A 526 -32.74 0.35 26.69
C LEU A 526 -33.95 1.06 26.04
N GLY A 527 -35.06 0.35 25.82
CA GLY A 527 -36.21 0.88 25.09
C GLY A 527 -36.03 0.86 23.57
N GLU A 528 -36.85 1.61 22.85
CA GLU A 528 -36.78 1.66 21.39
C GLU A 528 -35.47 2.33 20.90
N PRO A 529 -34.87 1.86 19.81
CA PRO A 529 -33.69 2.50 19.23
C PRO A 529 -34.02 3.93 18.80
N PHE A 530 -33.18 4.89 19.19
CA PHE A 530 -33.41 6.31 18.91
C PHE A 530 -32.96 6.70 17.50
N LEU A 531 -31.99 5.98 16.92
CA LEU A 531 -31.60 6.08 15.52
C LEU A 531 -31.73 4.73 14.83
N ARG A 532 -32.23 4.73 13.59
CA ARG A 532 -32.39 3.53 12.77
C ARG A 532 -32.25 3.83 11.28
N ASP A 533 -31.57 2.93 10.58
CA ASP A 533 -31.69 2.74 9.15
C ASP A 533 -32.93 1.85 8.90
N GLY A 534 -33.62 2.03 7.77
CA GLY A 534 -34.89 1.39 7.44
C GLY A 534 -34.97 -0.12 7.67
N THR A 535 -33.85 -0.87 7.71
CA THR A 535 -33.86 -2.28 8.14
C THR A 535 -32.61 -2.84 8.83
N ASP A 536 -31.43 -2.23 8.70
CA ASP A 536 -30.16 -2.97 8.89
C ASP A 536 -29.19 -2.40 9.94
N TRP A 537 -29.48 -1.23 10.51
CA TRP A 537 -28.64 -0.54 11.50
C TRP A 537 -29.53 0.12 12.54
N LEU A 538 -29.32 -0.22 13.81
CA LEU A 538 -30.11 0.29 14.95
C LEU A 538 -29.16 0.80 16.02
N CYS A 539 -29.46 1.92 16.64
CA CYS A 539 -28.62 2.51 17.69
C CYS A 539 -29.44 2.87 18.93
N TRP A 540 -28.87 2.55 20.09
CA TRP A 540 -29.40 2.88 21.41
C TRP A 540 -28.40 3.76 22.15
N ARG A 541 -28.93 4.66 22.98
CA ARG A 541 -28.16 5.34 24.01
C ARG A 541 -28.07 4.42 25.21
N LEU A 542 -26.91 4.42 25.87
CA LEU A 542 -26.76 3.76 27.16
C LEU A 542 -27.35 4.59 28.31
N GLU A 543 -27.70 5.86 28.07
CA GLU A 543 -28.42 6.68 29.04
C GLU A 543 -29.93 6.40 28.97
N VAL A 544 -30.55 6.18 30.12
CA VAL A 544 -32.01 6.17 30.25
C VAL A 544 -32.47 7.62 30.10
N ALA A 545 -33.34 7.90 29.11
CA ALA A 545 -33.99 9.20 29.04
C ALA A 545 -34.68 9.48 30.40
N PRO A 546 -34.50 10.67 31.00
CA PRO A 546 -35.09 10.99 32.29
C PRO A 546 -36.62 10.83 32.32
#